data_AF-A0A9E5VGI0-F1
#
_entry.id   AF-A0A9E5VGI0-F1
#
_cell.length_a   1.000
_cell.length_b   1.000
_cell.length_c   1.000
_cell.angle_alpha   90.00
_cell.angle_beta   90.00
_cell.angle_gamma   90.00
#
_symmetry.space_group_name_H-M   'P 1'
#
loop_
_entity.id
_entity.type
_entity.pdbx_description
1 polymer ?
#
loop_
_entity_poly.entity_id
_entity_poly.type
_entity_poly.pdbx_seq_one_letter_code
_entity_poly.pdbx_strand_id
1 'polypeptide(L)'
;MTNLDNENELLISFNRGGEFSSHYFEDDRGKNLHSGDFVGHYGIFVGEIVAVTPHKGLLTAMLSRDDLQIRVGDTVAVRDGIDDVITFPVGKIDECSSLNPVQNVGLYGAHPDQLARVKPSFSLYLVARKKLFEKSLQSKLPVNFRFEYHEGDNEIEVDLKSMTDREFSFSQKFAVDPSYSGGVLSIDRIIEQLSKSGETSFHVTGVDVIGDLPNVPVSFLNHIRRVMLDSFAIQYAASFKRSYPMQNVALLQAEPIDELNVPIVENHTDNFRKYKIALEYINLKSVDCHIAESNTNSLLYVFSVFDILNNETFEPISDFFKNHASEVFAIRLNASSRFLQDQFYRSELLSKISCFNEQFLGYFTDAPTNDGQAFIITHHANITNLSALSVLVEKNPSAIELSHEIDDHMLDQLIDHHVQSSDIPLMFQVYGPIEWMMSHYCPVGKNAKNCKACAQGAKTFKVSRNRDREYDMARLVLRPINCTSELFGSPKYDRSEMIQSFMRKGLNVLRLIRVLDESSQQVAKILSEIGAEA
;
A
#
# COMPACT_ATOMS: atom_id res chain seq x y z
N MET A 1 21.66 12.68 20.38
CA MET A 1 20.96 11.42 20.66
C MET A 1 21.90 10.30 20.32
N THR A 2 22.14 9.41 21.27
CA THR A 2 22.92 8.18 21.04
C THR A 2 22.10 7.20 20.19
N ASN A 3 22.74 6.17 19.63
CA ASN A 3 22.06 5.17 18.81
C ASN A 3 20.94 4.44 19.60
N LEU A 4 21.11 4.31 20.92
CA LEU A 4 20.15 3.69 21.84
C LEU A 4 18.93 4.58 22.12
N ASP A 5 19.11 5.90 22.17
CA ASP A 5 17.99 6.86 22.31
C ASP A 5 17.03 6.77 21.11
N ASN A 6 17.57 6.55 19.91
CA ASN A 6 16.77 6.39 18.70
C ASN A 6 15.95 5.10 18.72
N GLU A 7 16.53 3.99 19.18
CA GLU A 7 15.85 2.70 19.26
C GLU A 7 14.68 2.72 20.26
N ASN A 8 14.88 3.27 21.46
CA ASN A 8 13.83 3.42 22.45
C ASN A 8 12.67 4.32 21.95
N GLU A 9 12.98 5.44 21.28
CA GLU A 9 11.96 6.32 20.69
C GLU A 9 11.20 5.66 19.53
N LEU A 10 11.87 4.84 18.72
CA LEU A 10 11.25 4.03 17.68
C LEU A 10 10.34 2.96 18.32
N LEU A 11 10.79 2.26 19.36
CA LEU A 11 9.98 1.25 20.06
C LEU A 11 8.72 1.85 20.70
N ILE A 12 8.82 3.04 21.32
CA ILE A 12 7.65 3.76 21.86
C ILE A 12 6.72 4.24 20.74
N SER A 13 7.27 4.69 19.60
CA SER A 13 6.50 5.26 18.49
C SER A 13 5.81 4.20 17.62
N PHE A 14 6.47 3.07 17.36
CA PHE A 14 5.97 2.01 16.50
C PHE A 14 5.25 0.91 17.28
N ASN A 15 5.68 0.64 18.52
CA ASN A 15 4.87 0.06 19.60
C ASN A 15 4.09 -1.21 19.21
N ARG A 16 4.79 -2.19 18.61
CA ARG A 16 4.24 -3.51 18.25
C ARG A 16 5.02 -4.63 18.95
N GLY A 17 4.67 -4.93 20.20
CA GLY A 17 5.09 -6.18 20.86
C GLY A 17 6.55 -6.29 21.32
N GLY A 18 7.32 -5.19 21.36
CA GLY A 18 8.66 -5.18 21.96
C GLY A 18 9.82 -5.64 21.05
N GLU A 19 9.54 -6.15 19.85
CA GLU A 19 10.55 -6.51 18.84
C GLU A 19 10.02 -6.23 17.43
N PHE A 20 10.90 -5.81 16.51
CA PHE A 20 10.58 -5.75 15.09
C PHE A 20 10.79 -7.13 14.46
N SER A 21 9.83 -7.61 13.67
CA SER A 21 10.03 -8.82 12.87
C SER A 21 11.10 -8.58 11.81
N SER A 22 12.24 -9.24 11.92
CA SER A 22 13.29 -9.33 10.88
C SER A 22 12.92 -10.31 9.76
N HIS A 23 11.80 -11.02 9.89
CA HIS A 23 11.57 -12.28 9.17
C HIS A 23 11.39 -12.09 7.66
N TYR A 24 10.80 -10.98 7.21
CA TYR A 24 10.74 -10.66 5.78
C TYR A 24 12.12 -10.44 5.15
N PHE A 25 13.12 -10.06 5.96
CA PHE A 25 14.50 -9.93 5.51
C PHE A 25 15.28 -11.25 5.63
N GLU A 26 14.99 -12.06 6.64
CA GLU A 26 15.75 -13.28 6.97
C GLU A 26 15.13 -14.60 6.45
N ASP A 27 13.94 -14.56 5.84
CA ASP A 27 13.14 -15.73 5.39
C ASP A 27 12.85 -16.76 6.52
N ASP A 28 12.78 -16.30 7.78
CA ASP A 28 12.32 -17.15 8.88
C ASP A 28 10.81 -17.35 8.81
N ARG A 29 10.39 -18.60 8.60
CA ARG A 29 8.99 -19.03 8.48
C ARG A 29 8.47 -19.75 9.72
N GLY A 30 9.19 -19.65 10.84
CA GLY A 30 8.90 -20.34 12.10
C GLY A 30 7.70 -19.79 12.88
N LYS A 31 7.50 -20.31 14.10
CA LYS A 31 6.39 -19.90 15.00
C LYS A 31 6.55 -18.47 15.55
N ASN A 32 7.72 -17.87 15.37
CA ASN A 32 8.06 -16.53 15.86
C ASN A 32 7.66 -15.42 14.86
N LEU A 33 6.89 -15.75 13.81
CA LEU A 33 6.45 -14.83 12.76
C LEU A 33 5.55 -13.68 13.28
N HIS A 34 5.02 -13.82 14.49
CA HIS A 34 4.22 -12.79 15.14
C HIS A 34 5.11 -11.85 15.96
N SER A 35 4.74 -10.57 16.01
CA SER A 35 5.36 -9.58 16.89
C SER A 35 5.11 -9.95 18.36
N GLY A 36 5.97 -10.82 18.93
CA GLY A 36 5.88 -11.29 20.30
C GLY A 36 4.50 -11.84 20.69
N ASP A 37 4.29 -11.98 22.01
CA ASP A 37 3.04 -12.50 22.57
C ASP A 37 1.88 -11.46 22.54
N PHE A 38 2.11 -10.25 22.00
CA PHE A 38 1.22 -9.10 22.22
C PHE A 38 0.81 -8.38 20.92
N VAL A 39 -0.50 -8.24 20.72
CA VAL A 39 -1.11 -7.45 19.64
C VAL A 39 -1.48 -6.07 20.18
N GLY A 40 -0.57 -5.09 20.10
CA GLY A 40 -0.83 -3.70 20.54
C GLY A 40 0.37 -2.97 21.15
N HIS A 41 0.10 -1.77 21.70
CA HIS A 41 1.07 -0.87 22.34
C HIS A 41 1.71 -1.51 23.59
N TYR A 42 2.83 -2.23 23.40
CA TYR A 42 3.51 -2.95 24.47
C TYR A 42 4.23 -2.03 25.46
N GLY A 43 4.77 -0.90 24.98
CA GLY A 43 5.61 0.00 25.76
C GLY A 43 6.95 -0.61 26.17
N ILE A 44 7.76 0.19 26.86
CA ILE A 44 9.07 -0.25 27.39
C ILE A 44 8.95 -0.42 28.90
N PHE A 45 9.40 -1.55 29.43
CA PHE A 45 9.46 -1.78 30.87
C PHE A 45 10.41 -0.77 31.52
N VAL A 46 9.92 -0.06 32.54
CA VAL A 46 10.66 1.01 33.24
C VAL A 46 10.95 0.64 34.69
N GLY A 47 10.13 -0.20 35.32
CA GLY A 47 10.31 -0.54 36.73
C GLY A 47 9.11 -1.22 37.37
N GLU A 48 9.07 -1.26 38.70
CA GLU A 48 8.02 -1.93 39.48
C GLU A 48 7.33 -0.99 40.46
N ILE A 49 6.05 -1.24 40.74
CA ILE A 49 5.28 -0.48 41.72
C ILE A 49 5.69 -0.89 43.13
N VAL A 50 6.11 0.07 43.95
CA VAL A 50 6.50 -0.16 45.35
C VAL A 50 5.41 0.27 46.33
N ALA A 51 4.61 1.29 45.98
CA ALA A 51 3.53 1.75 46.82
C ALA A 51 2.42 2.42 46.01
N VAL A 52 1.19 2.37 46.51
CA VAL A 52 0.03 3.04 45.91
C VAL A 52 -0.78 3.70 47.01
N THR A 53 -1.13 4.98 46.80
CA THR A 53 -1.96 5.76 47.71
C THR A 53 -3.18 6.30 46.94
N PRO A 54 -4.25 5.50 46.78
CA PRO A 54 -5.37 5.81 45.88
C PRO A 54 -6.03 7.16 46.17
N HIS A 55 -6.29 7.46 47.44
CA HIS A 55 -6.95 8.71 47.86
C HIS A 55 -6.15 9.98 47.54
N LYS A 56 -4.83 9.88 47.33
CA LYS A 56 -3.96 11.00 46.90
C LYS A 56 -3.68 10.98 45.39
N GLY A 57 -4.19 9.99 44.65
CA GLY A 57 -3.87 9.82 43.23
C GLY A 57 -2.39 9.49 42.98
N LEU A 58 -1.67 8.98 43.98
CA LEU A 58 -0.22 8.77 43.94
C LEU A 58 0.12 7.28 43.77
N LEU A 59 0.99 7.00 42.81
CA LEU A 59 1.60 5.71 42.58
C LEU A 59 3.13 5.86 42.61
N THR A 60 3.81 5.12 43.47
CA THR A 60 5.27 5.15 43.60
C THR A 60 5.87 3.94 42.91
N ALA A 61 6.79 4.18 41.99
CA ALA A 61 7.50 3.14 41.26
C ALA A 61 9.00 3.24 41.51
N MET A 62 9.64 2.08 41.58
CA MET A 62 11.08 1.90 41.58
C MET A 62 11.53 1.71 40.13
N LEU A 63 12.31 2.64 39.60
CA LEU A 63 12.83 2.53 38.23
C LEU A 63 14.00 1.55 38.17
N SER A 64 13.99 0.68 37.17
CA SER A 64 15.04 -0.33 36.93
C SER A 64 15.99 0.06 35.80
N ARG A 65 15.81 1.25 35.21
CA ARG A 65 16.54 1.75 34.04
C ARG A 65 16.90 3.21 34.20
N ASP A 66 18.18 3.53 34.06
CA ASP A 66 18.68 4.91 34.10
C ASP A 66 18.60 5.62 32.74
N ASP A 67 18.49 4.85 31.64
CA ASP A 67 18.45 5.34 30.27
C ASP A 67 17.06 5.82 29.82
N LEU A 68 16.01 5.53 30.61
CA LEU A 68 14.62 5.83 30.25
C LEU A 68 13.89 6.61 31.34
N GLN A 69 13.86 7.94 31.18
CA GLN A 69 13.14 8.83 32.10
C GLN A 69 11.68 9.05 31.67
N ILE A 70 10.76 8.93 32.63
CA ILE A 70 9.33 9.27 32.48
C ILE A 70 9.16 10.79 32.62
N ARG A 71 8.35 11.41 31.76
CA ARG A 71 8.07 12.86 31.78
C ARG A 71 6.60 13.16 32.01
N VAL A 72 6.31 14.37 32.47
CA VAL A 72 4.93 14.87 32.55
C VAL A 72 4.31 14.90 31.14
N GLY A 73 3.14 14.29 31.01
CA GLY A 73 2.41 14.09 29.75
C GLY A 73 2.62 12.71 29.12
N ASP A 74 3.67 11.98 29.50
CA ASP A 74 3.87 10.61 29.03
C ASP A 74 2.72 9.72 29.53
N THR A 75 2.38 8.70 28.76
CA THR A 75 1.39 7.68 29.14
C THR A 75 2.10 6.45 29.62
N VAL A 76 1.71 5.98 30.80
CA VAL A 76 2.26 4.77 31.43
C VAL A 76 1.16 3.73 31.63
N ALA A 77 1.54 2.46 31.57
CA ALA A 77 0.69 1.32 31.86
C ALA A 77 1.24 0.52 33.05
N VAL A 78 0.35 0.05 33.91
CA VAL A 78 0.67 -0.83 35.04
C VAL A 78 0.09 -2.21 34.76
N ARG A 79 0.91 -3.24 34.87
CA ARG A 79 0.59 -4.63 34.49
C ARG A 79 0.81 -5.62 35.63
N ASP A 80 -0.05 -6.63 35.68
CA ASP A 80 0.14 -7.84 36.49
C ASP A 80 0.47 -8.99 35.54
N GLY A 81 1.76 -9.30 35.40
CA GLY A 81 2.25 -10.20 34.35
C GLY A 81 1.91 -9.67 32.95
N ILE A 82 0.95 -10.33 32.28
CA ILE A 82 0.53 -10.03 30.91
C ILE A 82 -0.72 -9.12 30.83
N ASP A 83 -1.42 -8.91 31.95
CA ASP A 83 -2.69 -8.19 31.98
C ASP A 83 -2.52 -6.69 32.27
N ASP A 84 -3.11 -5.84 31.41
CA ASP A 84 -3.19 -4.39 31.63
C ASP A 84 -4.16 -4.08 32.78
N VAL A 85 -3.64 -3.63 33.92
CA VAL A 85 -4.44 -3.27 35.09
C VAL A 85 -4.99 -1.85 34.91
N ILE A 86 -4.11 -0.89 34.64
CA ILE A 86 -4.46 0.51 34.36
C ILE A 86 -3.50 1.13 33.34
N THR A 87 -3.98 2.12 32.58
CA THR A 87 -3.16 2.98 31.72
C THR A 87 -3.60 4.41 31.91
N PHE A 88 -2.65 5.34 32.09
CA PHE A 88 -2.97 6.74 32.34
C PHE A 88 -1.85 7.70 31.91
N PRO A 89 -2.19 8.96 31.54
CA PRO A 89 -1.21 10.00 31.33
C PRO A 89 -0.68 10.53 32.67
N VAL A 90 0.63 10.71 32.75
CA VAL A 90 1.32 11.26 33.92
C VAL A 90 1.09 12.76 33.98
N GLY A 91 0.29 13.23 34.94
CA GLY A 91 -0.01 14.65 35.15
C GLY A 91 1.04 15.38 35.99
N LYS A 92 1.72 14.67 36.91
CA LYS A 92 2.77 15.21 37.78
C LYS A 92 3.74 14.10 38.19
N ILE A 93 5.01 14.46 38.39
CA ILE A 93 6.05 13.57 38.92
C ILE A 93 6.63 14.19 40.19
N ASP A 94 6.77 13.40 41.25
CA ASP A 94 7.53 13.75 42.45
C ASP A 94 8.77 12.86 42.54
N GLU A 95 9.96 13.44 42.51
CA GLU A 95 11.21 12.71 42.73
C GLU A 95 11.37 12.45 44.24
N CYS A 96 11.29 11.17 44.65
CA CYS A 96 11.54 10.82 46.04
C CYS A 96 13.06 10.77 46.27
N SER A 97 13.63 11.90 46.67
CA SER A 97 15.03 12.00 47.09
C SER A 97 15.27 11.16 48.36
N SER A 98 15.74 9.93 48.18
CA SER A 98 16.40 9.17 49.24
C SER A 98 17.79 8.75 48.76
N LEU A 99 18.79 8.87 49.64
CA LEU A 99 20.24 8.68 49.42
C LEU A 99 20.67 7.24 49.02
N ASN A 100 19.86 6.51 48.25
CA ASN A 100 20.19 5.20 47.68
C ASN A 100 20.17 5.28 46.14
N PRO A 101 20.94 4.45 45.43
CA PRO A 101 21.04 4.46 43.96
C PRO A 101 19.78 3.94 43.24
N VAL A 102 18.67 3.81 43.96
CA VAL A 102 17.39 3.29 43.45
C VAL A 102 16.45 4.49 43.29
N GLN A 103 16.23 4.90 42.05
CA GLN A 103 15.43 6.09 41.73
C GLN A 103 13.94 5.77 41.90
N ASN A 104 13.38 6.13 43.06
CA ASN A 104 11.94 6.04 43.30
C ASN A 104 11.25 7.30 42.76
N VAL A 105 10.23 7.10 41.92
CA VAL A 105 9.43 8.18 41.34
C VAL A 105 7.97 8.06 41.75
N GLY A 106 7.39 9.16 42.20
CA GLY A 106 5.96 9.31 42.44
C GLY A 106 5.26 9.81 41.18
N LEU A 107 4.28 9.07 40.67
CA LEU A 107 3.51 9.39 39.48
C LEU A 107 2.06 9.71 39.87
N TYR A 108 1.55 10.80 39.30
CA TYR A 108 0.16 11.24 39.44
C TYR A 108 -0.55 11.24 38.09
N GLY A 109 -1.86 11.01 38.07
CA GLY A 109 -2.69 11.14 36.85
C GLY A 109 -3.78 10.09 36.70
N ALA A 110 -3.70 8.98 37.44
CA ALA A 110 -4.75 7.97 37.50
C ALA A 110 -5.86 8.34 38.49
N HIS A 111 -7.08 7.93 38.19
CA HIS A 111 -8.23 8.11 39.10
C HIS A 111 -8.07 7.21 40.35
N PRO A 112 -8.46 7.67 41.57
CA PRO A 112 -8.38 6.86 42.80
C PRO A 112 -8.97 5.45 42.67
N ASP A 113 -10.13 5.29 42.03
CA ASP A 113 -10.77 3.98 41.84
C ASP A 113 -9.97 3.03 40.95
N GLN A 114 -9.21 3.58 39.99
CA GLN A 114 -8.31 2.80 39.14
C GLN A 114 -7.08 2.37 39.93
N LEU A 115 -6.51 3.27 40.74
CA LEU A 115 -5.38 2.97 41.62
C LEU A 115 -5.71 1.93 42.69
N ALA A 116 -6.96 1.83 43.14
CA ALA A 116 -7.39 0.80 44.08
C ALA A 116 -7.23 -0.64 43.53
N ARG A 117 -7.10 -0.80 42.21
CA ARG A 117 -6.86 -2.09 41.54
C ARG A 117 -5.37 -2.46 41.47
N VAL A 118 -4.47 -1.52 41.73
CA VAL A 118 -3.02 -1.70 41.61
C VAL A 118 -2.45 -2.21 42.92
N LYS A 119 -1.55 -3.20 42.84
CA LYS A 119 -0.81 -3.73 43.99
C LYS A 119 0.68 -3.42 43.88
N PRO A 120 1.42 -3.34 45.00
CA PRO A 120 2.87 -3.43 44.97
C PRO A 120 3.34 -4.69 44.21
N SER A 121 4.51 -4.65 43.59
CA SER A 121 5.11 -5.64 42.66
C SER A 121 4.55 -5.68 41.23
N PHE A 122 3.54 -4.89 40.90
CA PHE A 122 3.10 -4.77 39.51
C PHE A 122 4.14 -4.04 38.65
N SER A 123 4.22 -4.39 37.37
CA SER A 123 5.21 -3.84 36.44
C SER A 123 4.72 -2.53 35.82
N LEU A 124 5.63 -1.56 35.65
CA LEU A 124 5.37 -0.26 35.05
C LEU A 124 6.03 -0.18 33.66
N TYR A 125 5.24 0.23 32.67
CA TYR A 125 5.66 0.40 31.28
C TYR A 125 5.41 1.82 30.80
N LEU A 126 6.37 2.39 30.05
CA LEU A 126 6.18 3.63 29.29
C LEU A 126 5.61 3.27 27.94
N VAL A 127 4.33 3.61 27.72
CA VAL A 127 3.59 3.18 26.51
C VAL A 127 3.46 4.28 25.47
N ALA A 128 3.51 5.56 25.85
CA ALA A 128 3.54 6.66 24.89
C ALA A 128 4.26 7.86 25.47
N ARG A 129 4.96 8.63 24.64
CA ARG A 129 5.41 9.96 25.02
C ARG A 129 4.45 11.03 24.55
N LYS A 130 4.28 12.09 25.35
CA LYS A 130 3.72 13.33 24.81
C LYS A 130 4.72 13.92 23.84
N LYS A 131 4.53 13.68 22.55
CA LYS A 131 5.31 14.35 21.53
C LYS A 131 5.11 15.86 21.70
N LEU A 132 6.17 16.57 22.09
CA LEU A 132 6.30 18.01 21.90
C LEU A 132 6.47 18.24 20.40
N PHE A 133 5.40 18.02 19.64
CA PHE A 133 5.33 18.63 18.33
C PHE A 133 5.10 20.11 18.59
N GLU A 134 6.18 20.89 18.52
CA GLU A 134 6.01 22.25 18.05
C GLU A 134 5.18 22.15 16.77
N LYS A 135 4.07 22.86 16.77
CA LYS A 135 3.07 22.89 15.69
C LYS A 135 3.64 23.56 14.42
N SER A 136 4.96 23.52 14.21
CA SER A 136 5.55 23.82 12.92
C SER A 136 5.28 22.65 11.99
N LEU A 137 4.13 22.73 11.30
CA LEU A 137 3.91 22.11 10.01
C LEU A 137 5.08 22.47 9.07
N GLN A 138 6.20 21.74 9.12
CA GLN A 138 7.29 21.93 8.18
C GLN A 138 7.90 20.59 7.75
N SER A 139 7.07 19.72 7.19
CA SER A 139 7.49 18.92 6.02
C SER A 139 7.17 19.66 4.71
N LYS A 140 6.90 20.97 4.78
CA LYS A 140 6.66 21.80 3.61
C LYS A 140 8.00 22.20 3.00
N LEU A 141 8.16 21.95 1.71
CA LEU A 141 9.40 22.20 0.99
C LEU A 141 9.61 23.71 0.82
N PRO A 142 10.78 24.25 1.21
CA PRO A 142 11.04 25.68 1.09
C PRO A 142 11.22 26.08 -0.37
N VAL A 143 10.47 27.09 -0.82
CA VAL A 143 10.52 27.61 -2.19
C VAL A 143 10.60 29.13 -2.20
N ASN A 144 11.24 29.70 -3.23
CA ASN A 144 11.37 31.13 -3.43
C ASN A 144 10.73 31.54 -4.76
N PHE A 145 9.86 32.55 -4.73
CA PHE A 145 9.30 33.15 -5.94
C PHE A 145 10.23 34.24 -6.47
N ARG A 146 10.39 34.32 -7.79
CA ARG A 146 10.87 35.50 -8.50
C ARG A 146 9.76 35.99 -9.41
N PHE A 147 9.42 37.25 -9.30
CA PHE A 147 8.34 37.90 -10.04
C PHE A 147 8.94 39.07 -10.82
N GLU A 148 8.89 38.99 -12.14
CA GLU A 148 9.53 39.96 -13.03
C GLU A 148 8.52 40.54 -14.01
N TYR A 149 8.50 41.87 -14.09
CA TYR A 149 7.63 42.63 -14.98
C TYR A 149 8.32 43.93 -15.41
N HIS A 150 8.17 44.33 -16.67
CA HIS A 150 8.63 45.63 -17.16
C HIS A 150 7.47 46.40 -17.79
N GLU A 151 7.43 47.71 -17.58
CA GLU A 151 6.37 48.56 -18.10
C GLU A 151 6.34 48.50 -19.65
N GLY A 152 5.18 48.16 -20.22
CA GLY A 152 5.01 47.94 -21.66
C GLY A 152 5.02 46.47 -22.08
N ASP A 153 5.40 45.56 -21.18
CA ASP A 153 5.23 44.13 -21.39
C ASP A 153 3.77 43.72 -21.18
N ASN A 154 3.29 42.81 -22.03
CA ASN A 154 1.98 42.19 -21.91
C ASN A 154 2.03 40.88 -21.10
N GLU A 155 3.16 40.55 -20.49
CA GLU A 155 3.39 39.30 -19.76
C GLU A 155 4.19 39.54 -18.49
N ILE A 156 3.89 38.77 -17.44
CA ILE A 156 4.68 38.68 -16.21
C ILE A 156 5.41 37.34 -16.23
N GLU A 157 6.71 37.36 -16.00
CA GLU A 157 7.52 36.16 -15.83
C GLU A 157 7.64 35.82 -14.35
N VAL A 158 7.31 34.57 -14.01
CA VAL A 158 7.32 34.11 -12.62
C VAL A 158 8.13 32.82 -12.54
N ASP A 159 9.18 32.85 -11.73
CA ASP A 159 9.97 31.67 -11.41
C ASP A 159 9.68 31.20 -9.99
N LEU A 160 9.70 29.89 -9.79
CA LEU A 160 9.64 29.26 -8.47
C LEU A 160 10.85 28.33 -8.33
N LYS A 161 11.67 28.55 -7.31
CA LYS A 161 12.91 27.79 -7.06
C LYS A 161 12.83 27.01 -5.75
N SER A 162 13.27 25.76 -5.77
CA SER A 162 13.52 24.95 -4.57
C SER A 162 14.72 25.49 -3.79
N MET A 163 14.56 25.64 -2.48
CA MET A 163 15.64 26.08 -1.56
C MET A 163 16.26 24.89 -0.80
N THR A 164 16.20 23.69 -1.37
CA THR A 164 16.81 22.47 -0.83
C THR A 164 18.18 22.19 -1.48
N ASP A 165 18.86 21.12 -1.07
CA ASP A 165 20.15 20.67 -1.62
C ASP A 165 20.10 20.40 -3.15
N ARG A 166 18.89 20.28 -3.73
CA ARG A 166 18.70 20.15 -5.18
C ARG A 166 18.13 21.44 -5.75
N GLU A 167 18.90 22.06 -6.64
CA GLU A 167 18.43 23.20 -7.42
C GLU A 167 17.42 22.72 -8.48
N PHE A 168 16.14 22.98 -8.25
CA PHE A 168 15.07 22.83 -9.22
C PHE A 168 14.34 24.16 -9.33
N SER A 169 14.16 24.65 -10.56
CA SER A 169 13.42 25.87 -10.84
C SER A 169 12.40 25.63 -11.95
N PHE A 170 11.26 26.30 -11.84
CA PHE A 170 10.20 26.26 -12.82
C PHE A 170 9.76 27.69 -13.13
N SER A 171 9.57 27.99 -14.41
CA SER A 171 9.29 29.34 -14.91
C SER A 171 8.02 29.30 -15.76
N GLN A 172 7.14 30.29 -15.58
CA GLN A 172 5.95 30.44 -16.39
C GLN A 172 5.62 31.91 -16.64
N LYS A 173 5.04 32.19 -17.81
CA LYS A 173 4.58 33.52 -18.20
C LYS A 173 3.07 33.65 -18.07
N PHE A 174 2.61 34.82 -17.62
CA PHE A 174 1.21 35.13 -17.42
C PHE A 174 0.84 36.41 -18.15
N ALA A 175 -0.12 36.33 -19.08
CA ALA A 175 -0.58 37.49 -19.84
C ALA A 175 -1.28 38.51 -18.93
N VAL A 176 -0.89 39.78 -19.04
CA VAL A 176 -1.50 40.92 -18.37
C VAL A 176 -2.58 41.50 -19.26
N ASP A 177 -3.74 41.80 -18.69
CA ASP A 177 -4.79 42.53 -19.40
C ASP A 177 -4.50 44.04 -19.36
N PRO A 178 -4.10 44.67 -20.48
CA PRO A 178 -3.77 46.10 -20.52
C PRO A 178 -5.01 46.99 -20.33
N SER A 179 -6.23 46.44 -20.41
CA SER A 179 -7.48 47.18 -20.24
C SER A 179 -7.92 47.33 -18.77
N TYR A 180 -7.20 46.71 -17.83
CA TYR A 180 -7.50 46.82 -16.40
C TYR A 180 -7.25 48.24 -15.88
N SER A 181 -8.31 48.92 -15.46
CA SER A 181 -8.29 50.31 -14.99
C SER A 181 -8.17 50.44 -13.46
N GLY A 182 -7.65 49.42 -12.78
CA GLY A 182 -7.43 49.45 -11.33
C GLY A 182 -6.20 50.27 -10.94
N GLY A 183 -5.91 50.29 -9.63
CA GLY A 183 -4.67 50.88 -9.11
C GLY A 183 -3.51 49.89 -9.15
N VAL A 184 -2.30 50.39 -9.41
CA VAL A 184 -1.05 49.63 -9.35
C VAL A 184 -0.87 49.03 -7.95
N LEU A 185 -0.53 47.74 -7.88
CA LEU A 185 -0.30 47.06 -6.61
C LEU A 185 1.06 47.46 -6.01
N SER A 186 1.13 47.59 -4.68
CA SER A 186 2.40 47.81 -4.00
C SER A 186 3.25 46.52 -3.94
N ILE A 187 4.57 46.67 -3.83
CA ILE A 187 5.51 45.56 -3.63
C ILE A 187 5.08 44.70 -2.43
N ASP A 188 4.75 45.33 -1.29
CA ASP A 188 4.29 44.64 -0.09
C ASP A 188 3.06 43.78 -0.36
N ARG A 189 2.16 44.24 -1.23
CA ARG A 189 0.94 43.50 -1.56
C ARG A 189 1.24 42.28 -2.44
N ILE A 190 2.19 42.40 -3.37
CA ILE A 190 2.66 41.28 -4.20
C ILE A 190 3.30 40.22 -3.30
N ILE A 191 4.24 40.62 -2.44
CA ILE A 191 4.91 39.75 -1.48
C ILE A 191 3.88 39.06 -0.58
N GLU A 192 2.94 39.81 0.00
CA GLU A 192 1.92 39.24 0.89
C GLU A 192 1.03 38.21 0.20
N GLN A 193 0.64 38.42 -1.07
CA GLN A 193 -0.19 37.44 -1.77
C GLN A 193 0.60 36.19 -2.18
N LEU A 194 1.79 36.35 -2.77
CA LEU A 194 2.60 35.23 -3.26
C LEU A 194 3.19 34.39 -2.10
N SER A 195 3.42 34.99 -0.94
CA SER A 195 3.93 34.29 0.25
C SER A 195 2.93 33.32 0.90
N LYS A 196 1.64 33.41 0.54
CA LYS A 196 0.60 32.56 1.15
C LYS A 196 0.68 31.12 0.64
N SER A 197 1.18 30.20 1.44
CA SER A 197 1.28 28.78 1.05
C SER A 197 -0.03 27.97 1.17
N GLY A 198 -1.02 28.42 1.94
CA GLY A 198 -2.29 27.69 2.12
C GLY A 198 -2.09 26.23 2.57
N GLU A 199 -2.85 25.30 2.00
CA GLU A 199 -2.74 23.85 2.26
C GLU A 199 -1.68 23.14 1.40
N THR A 200 -0.92 23.86 0.57
CA THR A 200 0.09 23.24 -0.31
C THR A 200 1.25 22.64 0.48
N SER A 201 1.95 21.68 -0.12
CA SER A 201 3.17 21.04 0.42
C SER A 201 4.41 21.96 0.39
N PHE A 202 4.26 23.25 0.09
CA PHE A 202 5.36 24.21 -0.04
C PHE A 202 5.29 25.31 1.00
N HIS A 203 6.45 25.80 1.42
CA HIS A 203 6.58 26.97 2.28
C HIS A 203 7.37 28.04 1.52
N VAL A 204 6.74 29.18 1.24
CA VAL A 204 7.39 30.28 0.53
C VAL A 204 8.33 31.00 1.50
N THR A 205 9.65 30.93 1.24
CA THR A 205 10.68 31.57 2.06
C THR A 205 10.93 33.02 1.66
N GLY A 206 10.62 33.38 0.42
CA GLY A 206 10.83 34.72 -0.12
C GLY A 206 10.12 34.93 -1.45
N VAL A 207 9.97 36.20 -1.81
CA VAL A 207 9.40 36.68 -3.07
C VAL A 207 10.27 37.84 -3.54
N ASP A 208 11.07 37.59 -4.58
CA ASP A 208 11.91 38.59 -5.22
C ASP A 208 11.09 39.29 -6.32
N VAL A 209 10.87 40.60 -6.19
CA VAL A 209 10.15 41.41 -7.19
C VAL A 209 11.17 42.22 -7.98
N ILE A 210 11.21 42.05 -9.29
CA ILE A 210 12.19 42.66 -10.19
C ILE A 210 11.46 43.45 -11.28
N GLY A 211 11.95 44.66 -11.56
CA GLY A 211 11.38 45.56 -12.57
C GLY A 211 10.26 46.45 -12.04
N ASP A 212 9.29 46.74 -12.90
CA ASP A 212 8.15 47.62 -12.66
C ASP A 212 6.98 46.88 -11.99
N LEU A 213 5.93 47.62 -11.60
CA LEU A 213 4.76 47.06 -10.92
C LEU A 213 3.57 46.94 -11.88
N PRO A 214 3.03 45.73 -12.10
CA PRO A 214 1.93 45.55 -13.04
C PRO A 214 0.61 46.07 -12.46
N ASN A 215 -0.22 46.64 -13.33
CA ASN A 215 -1.59 46.99 -12.97
C ASN A 215 -2.50 45.76 -13.14
N VAL A 216 -2.63 44.97 -12.07
CA VAL A 216 -3.42 43.73 -12.07
C VAL A 216 -4.26 43.59 -10.79
N PRO A 217 -5.39 42.86 -10.82
CA PRO A 217 -6.17 42.62 -9.62
C PRO A 217 -5.49 41.60 -8.69
N VAL A 218 -5.78 41.68 -7.39
CA VAL A 218 -5.30 40.72 -6.36
C VAL A 218 -5.72 39.27 -6.66
N SER A 219 -6.86 39.07 -7.32
CA SER A 219 -7.30 37.74 -7.78
C SER A 219 -6.32 37.13 -8.79
N PHE A 220 -5.66 37.94 -9.61
CA PHE A 220 -4.68 37.48 -10.59
C PHE A 220 -3.40 36.97 -9.92
N LEU A 221 -2.86 37.70 -8.92
CA LEU A 221 -1.72 37.20 -8.12
C LEU A 221 -2.05 35.89 -7.39
N ASN A 222 -3.28 35.77 -6.88
CA ASN A 222 -3.75 34.54 -6.25
C ASN A 222 -3.83 33.37 -7.24
N HIS A 223 -4.19 33.65 -8.49
CA HIS A 223 -4.21 32.67 -9.58
C HIS A 223 -2.78 32.24 -9.94
N ILE A 224 -1.88 33.19 -10.22
CA ILE A 224 -0.45 32.95 -10.49
C ILE A 224 0.13 32.02 -9.42
N ARG A 225 -0.04 32.39 -8.14
CA ARG A 225 0.45 31.60 -7.00
C ARG A 225 -0.03 30.15 -7.03
N ARG A 226 -1.34 29.92 -7.23
CA ARG A 226 -1.91 28.56 -7.24
C ARG A 226 -1.34 27.74 -8.40
N VAL A 227 -1.38 28.32 -9.61
CA VAL A 227 -0.87 27.67 -10.82
C VAL A 227 0.61 27.32 -10.68
N MET A 228 1.43 28.25 -10.17
CA MET A 228 2.86 28.03 -9.97
C MET A 228 3.13 26.93 -8.94
N LEU A 229 2.45 26.95 -7.78
CA LEU A 229 2.65 25.92 -6.75
C LEU A 229 2.18 24.53 -7.20
N ASP A 230 1.04 24.44 -7.89
CA ASP A 230 0.49 23.17 -8.38
C ASP A 230 1.38 22.58 -9.50
N SER A 231 1.79 23.42 -10.46
CA SER A 231 2.66 23.00 -11.57
C SER A 231 4.06 22.62 -11.07
N PHE A 232 4.60 23.38 -10.13
CA PHE A 232 5.86 23.06 -9.47
C PHE A 232 5.77 21.72 -8.74
N ALA A 233 4.67 21.39 -8.07
CA ALA A 233 4.50 20.08 -7.43
C ALA A 233 4.65 18.92 -8.40
N ILE A 234 3.95 19.01 -9.54
CA ILE A 234 3.96 17.99 -10.58
C ILE A 234 5.37 17.84 -11.15
N GLN A 235 6.01 18.95 -11.55
CA GLN A 235 7.33 18.88 -12.17
C GLN A 235 8.45 18.54 -11.18
N TYR A 236 8.39 19.05 -9.96
CA TYR A 236 9.33 18.73 -8.90
C TYR A 236 9.28 17.23 -8.58
N ALA A 237 8.08 16.64 -8.48
CA ALA A 237 7.90 15.19 -8.33
C ALA A 237 8.45 14.39 -9.53
N ALA A 238 8.16 14.84 -10.75
CA ALA A 238 8.69 14.22 -11.97
C ALA A 238 10.22 14.27 -12.05
N SER A 239 10.86 15.30 -11.48
CA SER A 239 12.32 15.43 -11.43
C SER A 239 13.00 14.31 -10.61
N PHE A 240 12.27 13.60 -9.74
CA PHE A 240 12.78 12.45 -9.00
C PHE A 240 12.73 11.13 -9.79
N LYS A 241 12.17 11.12 -11.01
CA LYS A 241 12.31 9.97 -11.90
C LYS A 241 13.81 9.72 -12.11
N ARG A 242 14.32 8.61 -11.56
CA ARG A 242 15.67 8.12 -11.83
C ARG A 242 15.78 7.87 -13.33
N SER A 243 16.38 8.81 -14.06
CA SER A 243 17.02 8.49 -15.33
C SER A 243 18.23 7.65 -14.98
N TYR A 244 18.11 6.32 -15.08
CA TYR A 244 19.29 5.47 -15.05
C TYR A 244 20.19 5.90 -16.21
N PRO A 245 21.39 6.45 -15.97
CA PRO A 245 22.40 6.39 -17.01
C PRO A 245 22.67 4.89 -17.19
N MET A 246 22.43 4.34 -18.38
CA MET A 246 22.93 3.01 -18.73
C MET A 246 24.46 3.04 -18.83
N GLN A 247 25.14 3.33 -17.72
CA GLN A 247 26.59 3.25 -17.63
C GLN A 247 26.97 2.50 -16.35
N ASN A 248 27.53 1.32 -16.61
CA ASN A 248 28.23 0.40 -15.72
C ASN A 248 27.39 -0.38 -14.70
N VAL A 249 26.57 -1.29 -15.23
CA VAL A 249 26.13 -2.55 -14.59
C VAL A 249 27.30 -3.56 -14.44
N ALA A 250 28.54 -3.15 -14.72
CA ALA A 250 29.72 -4.02 -14.76
C ALA A 250 30.23 -4.48 -13.38
N LEU A 251 29.78 -3.90 -12.26
CA LEU A 251 30.25 -4.25 -10.91
C LEU A 251 29.26 -5.11 -10.09
N LEU A 252 28.14 -5.53 -10.70
CA LEU A 252 27.22 -6.52 -10.15
C LEU A 252 27.08 -7.74 -11.06
N GLN A 253 28.09 -8.00 -11.90
CA GLN A 253 28.20 -9.25 -12.63
C GLN A 253 28.57 -10.36 -11.65
N ALA A 254 27.56 -10.96 -11.00
CA ALA A 254 27.59 -12.41 -10.91
C ALA A 254 27.64 -12.90 -12.36
N GLU A 255 28.61 -13.76 -12.68
CA GLU A 255 28.85 -14.18 -14.06
C GLU A 255 27.53 -14.64 -14.71
N PRO A 256 27.23 -14.17 -15.93
CA PRO A 256 26.07 -14.63 -16.67
C PRO A 256 26.30 -16.11 -16.96
N ILE A 257 25.56 -16.98 -16.28
CA ILE A 257 25.46 -18.38 -16.67
C ILE A 257 24.61 -18.38 -17.95
N ASP A 258 25.33 -18.47 -19.07
CA ASP A 258 24.91 -18.70 -20.44
C ASP A 258 23.58 -18.08 -20.90
N GLU A 259 23.73 -17.18 -21.88
CA GLU A 259 22.71 -16.77 -22.83
C GLU A 259 22.04 -18.01 -23.47
N LEU A 260 20.98 -18.50 -22.83
CA LEU A 260 19.90 -19.14 -23.57
C LEU A 260 19.35 -18.06 -24.48
N ASN A 261 19.56 -18.22 -25.78
CA ASN A 261 18.88 -17.49 -26.85
C ASN A 261 17.36 -17.51 -26.60
N VAL A 262 16.86 -16.58 -25.80
CA VAL A 262 15.43 -16.31 -25.70
C VAL A 262 15.10 -15.49 -26.94
N PRO A 263 14.24 -15.98 -27.85
CA PRO A 263 13.81 -15.20 -28.99
C PRO A 263 13.23 -13.89 -28.46
N ILE A 264 13.61 -12.77 -29.08
CA ILE A 264 12.88 -11.51 -28.91
C ILE A 264 11.49 -11.77 -29.46
N VAL A 265 10.55 -12.13 -28.59
CA VAL A 265 9.14 -12.29 -28.95
C VAL A 265 8.61 -10.88 -29.19
N GLU A 266 8.07 -10.66 -30.39
CA GLU A 266 7.41 -9.41 -30.75
C GLU A 266 6.35 -9.06 -29.69
N ASN A 267 6.29 -7.79 -29.29
CA ASN A 267 5.35 -7.27 -28.29
C ASN A 267 3.90 -7.67 -28.63
N HIS A 268 3.36 -8.72 -27.99
CA HIS A 268 1.94 -9.13 -28.04
C HIS A 268 1.03 -8.19 -27.24
N THR A 269 1.28 -6.88 -27.33
CA THR A 269 0.71 -5.82 -26.48
C THR A 269 -0.79 -5.58 -26.65
N ASP A 270 -1.45 -6.23 -27.61
CA ASP A 270 -2.87 -6.00 -27.91
C ASP A 270 -3.81 -7.18 -27.59
N ASN A 271 -3.29 -8.31 -27.10
CA ASN A 271 -4.12 -9.52 -27.03
C ASN A 271 -5.22 -9.48 -25.95
N PHE A 272 -5.01 -8.79 -24.83
CA PHE A 272 -5.98 -8.78 -23.73
C PHE A 272 -7.21 -7.88 -23.97
N ARG A 273 -7.08 -6.83 -24.80
CA ARG A 273 -8.09 -5.76 -24.90
C ARG A 273 -9.42 -6.21 -25.53
N LYS A 274 -9.42 -7.32 -26.28
CA LYS A 274 -10.63 -7.89 -26.88
C LYS A 274 -11.49 -8.66 -25.87
N TYR A 275 -10.93 -9.06 -24.73
CA TYR A 275 -11.65 -9.80 -23.71
C TYR A 275 -12.46 -8.86 -22.83
N LYS A 276 -13.66 -9.30 -22.45
CA LYS A 276 -14.60 -8.54 -21.61
C LYS A 276 -14.81 -9.17 -20.25
N ILE A 277 -14.49 -10.46 -20.13
CA ILE A 277 -14.63 -11.23 -18.90
C ILE A 277 -13.32 -11.97 -18.63
N ALA A 278 -12.79 -11.83 -17.43
CA ALA A 278 -11.72 -12.67 -16.90
C ALA A 278 -12.30 -13.63 -15.86
N LEU A 279 -12.17 -14.94 -16.09
CA LEU A 279 -12.59 -16.00 -15.18
C LEU A 279 -11.36 -16.54 -14.44
N GLU A 280 -11.20 -16.13 -13.19
CA GLU A 280 -10.09 -16.51 -12.33
C GLU A 280 -10.45 -17.70 -11.45
N TYR A 281 -9.71 -18.80 -11.64
CA TYR A 281 -9.67 -19.93 -10.71
C TYR A 281 -8.61 -19.64 -9.64
N ILE A 282 -9.06 -19.27 -8.44
CA ILE A 282 -8.16 -18.99 -7.31
C ILE A 282 -7.38 -20.26 -6.90
N ASN A 283 -8.08 -21.39 -6.91
CA ASN A 283 -7.53 -22.69 -6.56
C ASN A 283 -8.31 -23.78 -7.30
N LEU A 284 -7.77 -24.21 -8.44
CA LEU A 284 -8.46 -25.15 -9.33
C LEU A 284 -8.80 -26.48 -8.62
N LYS A 285 -7.98 -26.90 -7.66
CA LYS A 285 -8.24 -28.11 -6.85
C LYS A 285 -9.50 -28.00 -5.98
N SER A 286 -9.93 -26.79 -5.62
CA SER A 286 -11.15 -26.56 -4.81
C SER A 286 -12.44 -26.73 -5.59
N VAL A 287 -12.38 -26.64 -6.92
CA VAL A 287 -13.51 -26.86 -7.83
C VAL A 287 -13.39 -28.19 -8.58
N ASP A 288 -12.78 -29.18 -7.93
CA ASP A 288 -12.61 -30.54 -8.47
C ASP A 288 -11.90 -30.60 -9.83
N CYS A 289 -11.00 -29.65 -10.08
CA CYS A 289 -10.28 -29.51 -11.35
C CYS A 289 -11.19 -29.33 -12.57
N HIS A 290 -12.42 -28.88 -12.37
CA HIS A 290 -13.34 -28.64 -13.47
C HIS A 290 -13.15 -27.22 -14.04
N ILE A 291 -12.88 -27.13 -15.33
CA ILE A 291 -12.80 -25.88 -16.08
C ILE A 291 -14.11 -25.70 -16.84
N ALA A 292 -14.79 -24.58 -16.63
CA ALA A 292 -16.07 -24.31 -17.25
C ALA A 292 -15.86 -23.88 -18.70
N GLU A 293 -16.56 -24.54 -19.63
CA GLU A 293 -16.64 -24.10 -21.01
C GLU A 293 -17.59 -22.90 -21.12
N SER A 294 -17.22 -21.92 -21.94
CA SER A 294 -18.10 -20.82 -22.31
C SER A 294 -18.19 -20.73 -23.83
N ASN A 295 -19.38 -20.42 -24.34
CA ASN A 295 -19.57 -20.16 -25.77
C ASN A 295 -19.22 -18.70 -26.16
N THR A 296 -18.53 -17.96 -25.28
CA THR A 296 -18.22 -16.53 -25.46
C THR A 296 -16.77 -16.33 -25.86
N ASN A 297 -16.53 -15.83 -27.08
CA ASN A 297 -15.18 -15.51 -27.58
C ASN A 297 -14.49 -14.34 -26.84
N SER A 298 -15.14 -13.76 -25.84
CA SER A 298 -14.65 -12.64 -25.02
C SER A 298 -14.21 -13.07 -23.62
N LEU A 299 -14.08 -14.37 -23.35
CA LEU A 299 -13.65 -14.91 -22.07
C LEU A 299 -12.14 -15.16 -22.05
N LEU A 300 -11.51 -14.76 -20.95
CA LEU A 300 -10.11 -15.03 -20.62
C LEU A 300 -10.07 -15.91 -19.37
N TYR A 301 -9.42 -17.06 -19.46
CA TYR A 301 -9.18 -17.91 -18.29
C TYR A 301 -7.96 -17.43 -17.50
N VAL A 302 -8.03 -17.45 -16.17
CA VAL A 302 -6.90 -17.07 -15.32
C VAL A 302 -6.69 -18.16 -14.27
N PHE A 303 -5.46 -18.68 -14.19
CA PHE A 303 -5.10 -19.72 -13.21
C PHE A 303 -4.02 -19.21 -12.28
N SER A 304 -4.04 -19.65 -11.02
CA SER A 304 -2.95 -19.38 -10.10
C SER A 304 -1.65 -20.03 -10.58
N VAL A 305 -0.51 -19.36 -10.37
CA VAL A 305 0.82 -19.94 -10.64
C VAL A 305 1.00 -21.29 -9.93
N PHE A 306 0.37 -21.48 -8.77
CA PHE A 306 0.42 -22.74 -8.04
C PHE A 306 -0.35 -23.87 -8.73
N ASP A 307 -1.41 -23.56 -9.48
CA ASP A 307 -2.17 -24.55 -10.25
C ASP A 307 -1.38 -25.01 -11.48
N ILE A 308 -0.56 -24.12 -12.06
CA ILE A 308 0.34 -24.46 -13.18
C ILE A 308 1.53 -25.30 -12.71
N LEU A 309 2.11 -24.96 -11.56
CA LEU A 309 3.27 -25.69 -11.03
C LEU A 309 2.90 -27.04 -10.42
N ASN A 310 1.67 -27.25 -9.96
CA ASN A 310 1.23 -28.54 -9.48
C ASN A 310 0.72 -29.43 -10.64
N ASN A 311 1.33 -30.60 -10.82
CA ASN A 311 0.97 -31.53 -11.91
C ASN A 311 -0.49 -32.01 -11.84
N GLU A 312 -1.04 -32.23 -10.64
CA GLU A 312 -2.43 -32.70 -10.47
C GLU A 312 -3.46 -31.71 -11.05
N THR A 313 -3.15 -30.42 -10.99
CA THR A 313 -4.02 -29.34 -11.51
C THR A 313 -3.63 -28.93 -12.92
N PHE A 314 -2.34 -29.02 -13.27
CA PHE A 314 -1.84 -28.65 -14.59
C PHE A 314 -2.27 -29.64 -15.68
N GLU A 315 -2.37 -30.94 -15.39
CA GLU A 315 -2.86 -31.93 -16.37
C GLU A 315 -4.26 -31.58 -16.91
N PRO A 316 -5.29 -31.35 -16.06
CA PRO A 316 -6.59 -30.85 -16.51
C PRO A 316 -6.55 -29.54 -17.32
N ILE A 317 -5.71 -28.58 -16.91
CA ILE A 317 -5.52 -27.32 -17.66
C ILE A 317 -4.95 -27.63 -19.06
N SER A 318 -3.93 -28.47 -19.11
CA SER A 318 -3.26 -28.85 -20.36
C SER A 318 -4.20 -29.54 -21.32
N ASP A 319 -4.98 -30.50 -20.83
CA ASP A 319 -5.95 -31.23 -21.65
C ASP A 319 -7.08 -30.31 -22.13
N PHE A 320 -7.53 -29.37 -21.29
CA PHE A 320 -8.54 -28.39 -21.69
C PHE A 320 -8.07 -27.54 -22.88
N PHE A 321 -6.90 -26.89 -22.79
CA PHE A 321 -6.43 -25.98 -23.84
C PHE A 321 -5.98 -26.71 -25.11
N LYS A 322 -5.49 -27.96 -25.01
CA LYS A 322 -5.23 -28.80 -26.19
C LYS A 322 -6.48 -29.15 -26.97
N ASN A 323 -7.61 -29.35 -26.28
CA ASN A 323 -8.90 -29.64 -26.90
C ASN A 323 -9.66 -28.39 -27.35
N HIS A 324 -9.27 -27.21 -26.84
CA HIS A 324 -9.89 -25.92 -27.12
C HIS A 324 -8.88 -24.90 -27.65
N ALA A 325 -8.41 -25.11 -28.88
CA ALA A 325 -7.34 -24.31 -29.48
C ALA A 325 -7.64 -22.79 -29.60
N SER A 326 -8.91 -22.39 -29.61
CA SER A 326 -9.32 -20.97 -29.63
C SER A 326 -9.29 -20.29 -28.26
N GLU A 327 -9.29 -21.07 -27.19
CA GLU A 327 -9.31 -20.55 -25.83
C GLU A 327 -7.92 -20.12 -25.40
N VAL A 328 -7.89 -19.09 -24.57
CA VAL A 328 -6.66 -18.48 -24.06
C VAL A 328 -6.65 -18.43 -22.54
N PHE A 329 -5.46 -18.31 -21.96
CA PHE A 329 -5.31 -18.11 -20.53
C PHE A 329 -4.20 -17.15 -20.17
N ALA A 330 -4.30 -16.63 -18.95
CA ALA A 330 -3.26 -15.91 -18.25
C ALA A 330 -2.96 -16.59 -16.92
N ILE A 331 -1.82 -16.23 -16.34
CA ILE A 331 -1.37 -16.79 -15.06
C ILE A 331 -1.32 -15.69 -14.02
N ARG A 332 -2.00 -15.92 -12.90
CA ARG A 332 -1.94 -15.04 -11.74
C ARG A 332 -0.72 -15.35 -10.90
N LEU A 333 0.15 -14.36 -10.84
CA LEU A 333 1.29 -14.34 -9.96
C LEU A 333 0.83 -13.89 -8.57
N ASN A 334 1.39 -14.51 -7.55
CA ASN A 334 1.14 -14.11 -6.18
C ASN A 334 1.97 -12.84 -5.86
N ALA A 335 1.41 -11.86 -5.16
CA ALA A 335 2.05 -10.58 -4.82
C ALA A 335 3.35 -10.69 -4.02
N SER A 336 3.56 -11.79 -3.29
CA SER A 336 4.80 -12.09 -2.57
C SER A 336 5.82 -12.85 -3.43
N SER A 337 5.76 -12.73 -4.76
CA SER A 337 6.51 -13.56 -5.72
C SER A 337 8.02 -13.32 -5.77
N ARG A 338 8.68 -13.18 -4.60
CA ARG A 338 10.01 -13.80 -4.38
C ARG A 338 10.04 -15.24 -4.91
N PHE A 339 8.89 -15.93 -4.89
CA PHE A 339 8.70 -17.24 -5.51
C PHE A 339 9.08 -17.34 -6.99
N LEU A 340 8.90 -16.28 -7.80
CA LEU A 340 9.37 -16.27 -9.20
C LEU A 340 10.81 -15.77 -9.35
N GLN A 341 11.41 -15.24 -8.28
CA GLN A 341 12.84 -14.99 -8.22
C GLN A 341 13.61 -16.29 -7.99
N ASP A 342 12.96 -17.33 -7.49
CA ASP A 342 13.52 -18.68 -7.47
C ASP A 342 13.60 -19.23 -8.90
N GLN A 343 14.83 -19.47 -9.34
CA GLN A 343 15.14 -19.92 -10.69
C GLN A 343 14.47 -21.26 -11.04
N PHE A 344 14.29 -22.15 -10.06
CA PHE A 344 13.71 -23.47 -10.27
C PHE A 344 12.23 -23.34 -10.69
N TYR A 345 11.43 -22.64 -9.88
CA TYR A 345 10.00 -22.47 -10.16
C TYR A 345 9.76 -21.66 -11.44
N ARG A 346 10.59 -20.66 -11.70
CA ARG A 346 10.53 -19.91 -12.97
C ARG A 346 10.80 -20.82 -14.16
N SER A 347 11.83 -21.66 -14.10
CA SER A 347 12.17 -22.58 -15.20
C SER A 347 11.08 -23.63 -15.43
N GLU A 348 10.50 -24.17 -14.36
CA GLU A 348 9.39 -25.11 -14.45
C GLU A 348 8.14 -24.46 -15.05
N LEU A 349 7.78 -23.26 -14.60
CA LEU A 349 6.67 -22.48 -15.15
C LEU A 349 6.85 -22.25 -16.66
N LEU A 350 8.02 -21.74 -17.07
CA LEU A 350 8.34 -21.46 -18.46
C LEU A 350 8.29 -22.74 -19.32
N SER A 351 8.80 -23.85 -18.82
CA SER A 351 8.73 -25.15 -19.49
C SER A 351 7.27 -25.58 -19.74
N LYS A 352 6.42 -25.47 -18.73
CA LYS A 352 5.00 -25.84 -18.82
C LYS A 352 4.21 -24.96 -19.77
N ILE A 353 4.45 -23.65 -19.77
CA ILE A 353 3.71 -22.72 -20.65
C ILE A 353 4.22 -22.75 -22.10
N SER A 354 5.48 -23.17 -22.33
CA SER A 354 6.07 -23.19 -23.67
C SER A 354 5.30 -24.03 -24.69
N CYS A 355 4.51 -25.01 -24.22
CA CYS A 355 3.68 -25.85 -25.07
C CYS A 355 2.40 -25.17 -25.61
N PHE A 356 2.03 -23.99 -25.11
CA PHE A 356 0.75 -23.35 -25.42
C PHE A 356 0.85 -22.14 -26.35
N ASN A 357 2.06 -21.70 -26.69
CA ASN A 357 2.32 -20.61 -27.65
C ASN A 357 1.31 -19.44 -27.51
N GLU A 358 0.50 -19.20 -28.54
CA GLU A 358 -0.47 -18.09 -28.63
C GLU A 358 -1.65 -18.18 -27.66
N GLN A 359 -1.90 -19.35 -27.04
CA GLN A 359 -2.95 -19.50 -26.04
C GLN A 359 -2.57 -18.88 -24.70
N PHE A 360 -1.27 -18.80 -24.37
CA PHE A 360 -0.82 -18.11 -23.17
C PHE A 360 -0.62 -16.62 -23.47
N LEU A 361 -1.39 -15.76 -22.81
CA LEU A 361 -1.37 -14.32 -23.08
C LEU A 361 -0.47 -13.51 -22.16
N GLY A 362 -0.19 -14.00 -20.95
CA GLY A 362 0.65 -13.29 -20.00
C GLY A 362 0.20 -13.40 -18.55
N TYR A 363 0.50 -12.38 -17.74
CA TYR A 363 0.42 -12.47 -16.28
C TYR A 363 -0.53 -11.47 -15.64
N PHE A 364 -1.15 -11.88 -14.53
CA PHE A 364 -1.80 -10.99 -13.57
C PHE A 364 -0.81 -10.80 -12.41
N THR A 365 -0.39 -9.56 -12.16
CA THR A 365 0.76 -9.25 -11.30
C THR A 365 0.62 -7.87 -10.66
N ASP A 366 1.46 -7.53 -9.68
CA ASP A 366 1.52 -6.21 -9.04
C ASP A 366 2.54 -5.27 -9.70
N ALA A 367 3.46 -5.82 -10.49
CA ALA A 367 4.49 -5.08 -11.21
C ALA A 367 4.75 -5.67 -12.62
N PRO A 368 5.28 -4.87 -13.56
CA PRO A 368 5.68 -5.35 -14.88
C PRO A 368 6.66 -6.53 -14.80
N THR A 369 6.52 -7.50 -15.71
CA THR A 369 7.47 -8.61 -15.84
C THR A 369 8.62 -8.27 -16.78
N ASN A 370 9.78 -8.86 -16.55
CA ASN A 370 10.99 -8.61 -17.35
C ASN A 370 11.14 -9.56 -18.56
N ASP A 371 10.17 -10.45 -18.79
CA ASP A 371 10.21 -11.46 -19.86
C ASP A 371 9.50 -11.03 -21.15
N GLY A 372 9.06 -9.77 -21.22
CA GLY A 372 8.39 -9.21 -22.41
C GLY A 372 6.95 -9.69 -22.61
N GLN A 373 6.44 -10.56 -21.75
CA GLN A 373 5.05 -11.00 -21.80
C GLN A 373 4.11 -9.85 -21.41
N ALA A 374 2.90 -9.89 -21.96
CA ALA A 374 1.88 -8.92 -21.57
C ALA A 374 1.47 -9.13 -20.11
N PHE A 375 1.06 -8.05 -19.44
CA PHE A 375 0.73 -8.08 -18.03
C PHE A 375 -0.49 -7.23 -17.69
N ILE A 376 -1.27 -7.70 -16.73
CA ILE A 376 -2.38 -7.00 -16.10
C ILE A 376 -1.94 -6.64 -14.68
N ILE A 377 -2.10 -5.38 -14.31
CA ILE A 377 -1.82 -4.91 -12.95
C ILE A 377 -3.04 -5.23 -12.08
N THR A 378 -2.81 -5.93 -10.98
CA THR A 378 -3.82 -6.35 -10.01
C THR A 378 -3.92 -5.39 -8.83
N HIS A 379 -4.97 -5.53 -8.02
CA HIS A 379 -5.20 -4.74 -6.81
C HIS A 379 -4.01 -4.76 -5.82
N HIS A 380 -3.12 -5.76 -5.90
CA HIS A 380 -1.89 -5.85 -5.11
C HIS A 380 -0.92 -4.69 -5.32
N ALA A 381 -0.98 -4.01 -6.46
CA ALA A 381 -0.23 -2.76 -6.68
C ALA A 381 -0.72 -1.59 -5.81
N ASN A 382 -1.82 -1.79 -5.07
CA ASN A 382 -2.43 -0.85 -4.13
C ASN A 382 -2.61 0.57 -4.68
N ILE A 383 -3.14 0.66 -5.90
CA ILE A 383 -3.39 1.92 -6.60
C ILE A 383 -4.55 2.63 -5.91
N THR A 384 -4.27 3.70 -5.17
CA THR A 384 -5.26 4.43 -4.36
C THR A 384 -5.38 5.91 -4.69
N ASN A 385 -4.55 6.42 -5.61
CA ASN A 385 -4.51 7.83 -5.99
C ASN A 385 -4.02 8.01 -7.44
N LEU A 386 -4.21 9.23 -7.96
CA LEU A 386 -3.89 9.58 -9.35
C LEU A 386 -2.41 9.38 -9.68
N SER A 387 -1.50 9.75 -8.79
CA SER A 387 -0.06 9.63 -9.04
C SER A 387 0.37 8.17 -9.25
N ALA A 388 -0.15 7.25 -8.43
CA ALA A 388 0.10 5.81 -8.60
C ALA A 388 -0.49 5.29 -9.91
N LEU A 389 -1.72 5.70 -10.25
CA LEU A 389 -2.37 5.32 -11.50
C LEU A 389 -1.58 5.80 -12.72
N SER A 390 -1.18 7.07 -12.77
CA SER A 390 -0.41 7.64 -13.89
C SER A 390 0.91 6.90 -14.10
N VAL A 391 1.63 6.56 -13.03
CA VAL A 391 2.89 5.79 -13.12
C VAL A 391 2.68 4.42 -13.77
N LEU A 392 1.57 3.75 -13.46
CA LEU A 392 1.28 2.43 -14.00
C LEU A 392 0.70 2.50 -15.42
N VAL A 393 -0.08 3.53 -15.75
CA VAL A 393 -0.52 3.79 -17.13
C VAL A 393 0.69 4.00 -18.05
N GLU A 394 1.74 4.70 -17.61
CA GLU A 394 2.99 4.84 -18.37
C GLU A 394 3.70 3.51 -18.67
N LYS A 395 3.41 2.44 -17.90
CA LYS A 395 3.94 1.09 -18.16
C LYS A 395 3.15 0.34 -19.24
N ASN A 396 2.06 0.92 -19.74
CA ASN A 396 1.17 0.36 -20.76
C ASN A 396 0.71 -1.09 -20.45
N PRO A 397 0.17 -1.37 -19.25
CA PRO A 397 -0.42 -2.67 -18.96
C PRO A 397 -1.64 -2.95 -19.85
N SER A 398 -1.93 -4.24 -19.98
CA SER A 398 -3.11 -4.75 -20.70
C SER A 398 -4.44 -4.38 -20.04
N ALA A 399 -4.46 -4.29 -18.71
CA ALA A 399 -5.56 -3.83 -17.88
C ALA A 399 -5.05 -3.48 -16.48
N ILE A 400 -5.84 -2.72 -15.72
CA ILE A 400 -5.49 -2.28 -14.35
C ILE A 400 -6.66 -2.54 -13.41
N GLU A 401 -6.42 -3.24 -12.31
CA GLU A 401 -7.34 -3.34 -11.17
C GLU A 401 -6.93 -2.34 -10.08
N LEU A 402 -7.87 -1.50 -9.65
CA LEU A 402 -7.65 -0.54 -8.57
C LEU A 402 -7.74 -1.23 -7.19
N SER A 403 -7.21 -0.59 -6.16
CA SER A 403 -7.31 -1.11 -4.79
C SER A 403 -8.77 -1.27 -4.34
N HIS A 404 -9.07 -2.39 -3.67
CA HIS A 404 -10.38 -2.67 -3.07
C HIS A 404 -10.70 -1.77 -1.86
N GLU A 405 -9.74 -0.98 -1.37
CA GLU A 405 -9.91 -0.14 -0.17
C GLU A 405 -10.36 1.30 -0.47
N ILE A 406 -10.30 1.73 -1.73
CA ILE A 406 -10.65 3.08 -2.18
C ILE A 406 -12.14 3.32 -1.92
N ASP A 407 -12.53 4.48 -1.40
CA ASP A 407 -13.95 4.87 -1.30
C ASP A 407 -14.53 5.32 -2.66
N ASP A 408 -15.86 5.44 -2.75
CA ASP A 408 -16.51 5.71 -4.04
C ASP A 408 -16.21 7.11 -4.58
N HIS A 409 -15.95 8.09 -3.71
CA HIS A 409 -15.60 9.44 -4.13
C HIS A 409 -14.21 9.48 -4.79
N MET A 410 -13.21 8.85 -4.18
CA MET A 410 -11.88 8.72 -4.78
C MET A 410 -11.92 7.84 -6.03
N LEU A 411 -12.73 6.78 -6.05
CA LEU A 411 -12.90 5.95 -7.24
C LEU A 411 -13.42 6.78 -8.43
N ASP A 412 -14.47 7.58 -8.24
CA ASP A 412 -15.02 8.43 -9.31
C ASP A 412 -13.97 9.41 -9.85
N GLN A 413 -13.15 10.02 -8.98
CA GLN A 413 -12.05 10.91 -9.39
C GLN A 413 -11.01 10.19 -10.24
N LEU A 414 -10.62 8.96 -9.85
CA LEU A 414 -9.67 8.14 -10.61
C LEU A 414 -10.24 7.77 -11.98
N ILE A 415 -11.51 7.37 -12.04
CA ILE A 415 -12.19 6.99 -13.28
C ILE A 415 -12.29 8.18 -14.24
N ASP A 416 -12.76 9.33 -13.75
CA ASP A 416 -12.95 10.51 -14.58
C ASP A 416 -11.61 10.98 -15.19
N HIS A 417 -10.52 10.90 -14.43
CA HIS A 417 -9.17 11.17 -14.96
C HIS A 417 -8.71 10.11 -15.95
N HIS A 418 -8.93 8.83 -15.65
CA HIS A 418 -8.48 7.70 -16.47
C HIS A 418 -9.14 7.73 -17.85
N VAL A 419 -10.46 7.92 -17.91
CA VAL A 419 -11.22 8.02 -19.18
C VAL A 419 -10.69 9.15 -20.08
N GLN A 420 -10.17 10.23 -19.50
CA GLN A 420 -9.61 11.35 -20.27
C GLN A 420 -8.16 11.12 -20.71
N SER A 421 -7.44 10.18 -20.11
CA SER A 421 -5.99 10.05 -20.27
C SER A 421 -5.52 8.70 -20.83
N SER A 422 -6.37 7.67 -20.84
CA SER A 422 -5.97 6.32 -21.22
C SER A 422 -7.14 5.45 -21.67
N ASP A 423 -6.90 4.63 -22.71
CA ASP A 423 -7.83 3.59 -23.18
C ASP A 423 -7.61 2.23 -22.51
N ILE A 424 -6.66 2.13 -21.57
CA ILE A 424 -6.36 0.88 -20.87
C ILE A 424 -7.61 0.42 -20.10
N PRO A 425 -8.08 -0.82 -20.28
CA PRO A 425 -9.23 -1.32 -19.54
C PRO A 425 -8.99 -1.26 -18.03
N LEU A 426 -10.00 -0.79 -17.29
CA LEU A 426 -10.03 -0.99 -15.85
C LEU A 426 -10.75 -2.30 -15.53
N MET A 427 -10.12 -3.11 -14.70
CA MET A 427 -10.63 -4.39 -14.26
C MET A 427 -11.44 -4.20 -12.97
N PHE A 428 -12.69 -4.68 -12.99
CA PHE A 428 -13.59 -4.64 -11.84
C PHE A 428 -14.06 -6.03 -11.49
N GLN A 429 -13.95 -6.38 -10.22
CA GLN A 429 -14.55 -7.60 -9.72
C GLN A 429 -16.07 -7.49 -9.73
N VAL A 430 -16.72 -8.45 -10.36
CA VAL A 430 -18.18 -8.58 -10.43
C VAL A 430 -18.72 -9.75 -9.62
N TYR A 431 -17.86 -10.71 -9.29
CA TYR A 431 -18.25 -11.90 -8.55
C TYR A 431 -17.07 -12.50 -7.78
N GLY A 432 -17.41 -13.18 -6.68
CA GLY A 432 -16.49 -14.01 -5.91
C GLY A 432 -15.79 -13.29 -4.76
N PRO A 433 -14.86 -13.96 -4.07
CA PRO A 433 -14.12 -13.36 -2.98
C PRO A 433 -12.87 -12.60 -3.47
N ILE A 434 -12.40 -11.62 -2.69
CA ILE A 434 -11.12 -10.93 -2.88
C ILE A 434 -10.07 -11.46 -1.92
N GLU A 435 -8.80 -11.25 -2.25
CA GLU A 435 -7.69 -11.48 -1.33
C GLU A 435 -7.71 -10.43 -0.22
N TRP A 436 -7.89 -10.86 1.02
CA TRP A 436 -7.77 -9.99 2.20
C TRP A 436 -6.35 -9.96 2.73
N MET A 437 -5.68 -11.11 2.72
CA MET A 437 -4.36 -11.24 3.32
C MET A 437 -3.61 -12.39 2.69
N MET A 438 -2.30 -12.21 2.61
CA MET A 438 -1.34 -13.25 2.30
C MET A 438 -0.36 -13.39 3.46
N SER A 439 0.01 -14.63 3.76
CA SER A 439 0.85 -14.94 4.91
C SER A 439 1.89 -16.00 4.56
N HIS A 440 3.16 -15.71 4.87
CA HIS A 440 4.24 -16.71 4.88
C HIS A 440 4.07 -17.77 5.98
N TYR A 441 3.18 -17.51 6.93
CA TYR A 441 2.75 -18.47 7.93
C TYR A 441 1.44 -19.15 7.51
N CYS A 442 1.43 -20.48 7.52
CA CYS A 442 0.27 -21.33 7.38
C CYS A 442 -0.34 -21.60 8.78
N PRO A 443 -1.55 -21.10 9.08
CA PRO A 443 -2.15 -21.26 10.41
C PRO A 443 -2.61 -22.69 10.72
N VAL A 444 -2.79 -23.53 9.70
CA VAL A 444 -3.18 -24.94 9.86
C VAL A 444 -1.97 -25.78 10.25
N GLY A 445 -0.90 -25.68 9.46
CA GLY A 445 0.33 -26.45 9.64
C GLY A 445 1.32 -25.84 10.63
N LYS A 446 1.13 -24.57 10.98
CA LYS A 446 2.02 -23.76 11.82
C LYS A 446 3.48 -23.78 11.36
N ASN A 447 3.68 -23.97 10.05
CA ASN A 447 4.97 -24.16 9.39
C ASN A 447 5.85 -25.21 10.08
N ALA A 448 5.23 -26.22 10.71
CA ALA A 448 5.96 -27.27 11.38
C ALA A 448 6.78 -28.09 10.37
N LYS A 449 8.02 -28.43 10.73
CA LYS A 449 8.82 -29.38 9.95
C LYS A 449 8.03 -30.68 9.76
N ASN A 450 7.97 -31.19 8.52
CA ASN A 450 7.21 -32.37 8.13
C ASN A 450 5.68 -32.27 8.33
N CYS A 451 5.11 -31.06 8.24
CA CYS A 451 3.67 -30.88 8.28
C CYS A 451 2.96 -31.69 7.18
N LYS A 452 1.86 -32.37 7.54
CA LYS A 452 1.01 -33.15 6.62
C LYS A 452 -0.37 -32.53 6.39
N ALA A 453 -0.61 -31.29 6.84
CA ALA A 453 -1.91 -30.64 6.72
C ALA A 453 -2.40 -30.57 5.27
N CYS A 454 -1.50 -30.25 4.32
CA CYS A 454 -1.82 -30.20 2.89
C CYS A 454 -1.98 -31.60 2.26
N ALA A 455 -1.39 -32.63 2.85
CA ALA A 455 -1.50 -34.02 2.37
C ALA A 455 -2.85 -34.66 2.69
N GLN A 456 -3.64 -34.06 3.58
CA GLN A 456 -4.98 -34.55 3.97
C GLN A 456 -6.11 -34.09 3.03
N GLY A 457 -5.78 -33.46 1.90
CA GLY A 457 -6.75 -33.15 0.85
C GLY A 457 -7.70 -31.98 1.15
N ALA A 458 -7.49 -31.22 2.22
CA ALA A 458 -8.26 -30.01 2.48
C ALA A 458 -7.91 -28.92 1.45
N LYS A 459 -8.86 -28.70 0.53
CA LYS A 459 -8.71 -27.86 -0.67
C LYS A 459 -8.71 -26.36 -0.32
N THR A 460 -9.65 -25.96 0.53
CA THR A 460 -9.85 -24.63 1.09
C THR A 460 -10.52 -24.77 2.45
N PHE A 461 -10.06 -24.03 3.46
CA PHE A 461 -10.64 -24.05 4.80
C PHE A 461 -11.61 -22.87 4.97
N LYS A 462 -12.74 -23.10 5.65
CA LYS A 462 -13.63 -22.01 6.07
C LYS A 462 -13.19 -21.49 7.44
N VAL A 463 -12.98 -20.18 7.55
CA VAL A 463 -12.54 -19.51 8.78
C VAL A 463 -13.64 -18.54 9.22
N SER A 464 -14.10 -18.68 10.46
CA SER A 464 -15.12 -17.79 11.04
C SER A 464 -14.78 -17.41 12.47
N ARG A 465 -15.17 -16.19 12.87
CA ARG A 465 -15.22 -15.78 14.28
C ARG A 465 -16.38 -16.45 15.03
N ASN A 466 -17.44 -16.85 14.32
CA ASN A 466 -18.63 -17.50 14.88
C ASN A 466 -19.12 -18.60 13.92
N ARG A 467 -19.12 -19.86 14.38
CA ARG A 467 -19.42 -21.04 13.53
C ARG A 467 -20.82 -21.01 12.91
N ASP A 468 -21.74 -20.22 13.46
CA ASP A 468 -23.16 -20.21 13.05
C ASP A 468 -23.48 -19.21 11.92
N ARG A 469 -22.51 -18.42 11.43
CA ARG A 469 -22.72 -17.44 10.35
C ARG A 469 -21.91 -17.77 9.11
N GLU A 470 -22.51 -18.54 8.21
CA GLU A 470 -21.86 -19.00 6.98
C GLU A 470 -21.48 -17.87 6.01
N TYR A 471 -22.24 -16.78 5.99
CA TYR A 471 -22.00 -15.60 5.15
C TYR A 471 -20.79 -14.76 5.57
N ASP A 472 -20.33 -14.87 6.82
CA ASP A 472 -19.16 -14.15 7.35
C ASP A 472 -17.86 -14.98 7.25
N MET A 473 -17.90 -16.15 6.61
CA MET A 473 -16.76 -17.07 6.58
C MET A 473 -15.73 -16.66 5.52
N ALA A 474 -14.54 -16.29 5.97
CA ALA A 474 -13.37 -16.17 5.12
C ALA A 474 -12.94 -17.56 4.61
N ARG A 475 -12.27 -17.60 3.47
CA ARG A 475 -11.74 -18.81 2.85
C ARG A 475 -10.22 -18.78 2.92
N LEU A 476 -9.65 -19.77 3.60
CA LEU A 476 -8.21 -19.92 3.73
C LEU A 476 -7.72 -20.98 2.74
N VAL A 477 -6.93 -20.53 1.78
CA VAL A 477 -6.27 -21.38 0.79
C VAL A 477 -4.84 -21.63 1.24
N LEU A 478 -4.43 -22.89 1.31
CA LEU A 478 -3.05 -23.26 1.60
C LEU A 478 -2.29 -23.48 0.29
N ARG A 479 -1.03 -23.03 0.23
CA ARG A 479 -0.15 -23.21 -0.93
C ARG A 479 1.00 -24.15 -0.54
N PRO A 480 0.91 -25.45 -0.87
CA PRO A 480 1.86 -26.45 -0.38
C PRO A 480 3.28 -26.24 -0.91
N ILE A 481 3.40 -25.74 -2.15
CA ILE A 481 4.66 -25.55 -2.85
C ILE A 481 5.63 -24.66 -2.06
N ASN A 482 5.13 -23.61 -1.41
CA ASN A 482 5.95 -22.65 -0.66
C ASN A 482 5.54 -22.53 0.83
N CYS A 483 4.65 -23.40 1.30
CA CYS A 483 4.09 -23.40 2.66
C CYS A 483 3.49 -22.05 3.08
N THR A 484 2.85 -21.34 2.16
CA THR A 484 2.16 -20.07 2.43
C THR A 484 0.65 -20.28 2.53
N SER A 485 -0.06 -19.25 2.98
CA SER A 485 -1.52 -19.24 2.97
C SER A 485 -2.08 -17.89 2.53
N GLU A 486 -3.24 -17.95 1.89
CA GLU A 486 -3.98 -16.79 1.39
C GLU A 486 -5.38 -16.82 2.01
N LEU A 487 -5.82 -15.70 2.55
CA LEU A 487 -7.13 -15.50 3.12
C LEU A 487 -7.96 -14.67 2.16
N PHE A 488 -9.09 -15.23 1.76
CA PHE A 488 -10.05 -14.63 0.86
C PHE A 488 -11.35 -14.31 1.60
N GLY A 489 -12.02 -13.23 1.22
CA GLY A 489 -13.33 -12.89 1.77
C GLY A 489 -14.06 -11.88 0.91
N SER A 490 -15.21 -11.41 1.40
CA SER A 490 -16.03 -10.46 0.64
C SER A 490 -15.34 -9.12 0.47
N PRO A 491 -15.51 -8.45 -0.68
CA PRO A 491 -15.03 -7.08 -0.85
C PRO A 491 -15.74 -6.13 0.14
N LYS A 492 -15.04 -5.07 0.56
CA LYS A 492 -15.62 -4.04 1.44
C LYS A 492 -16.74 -3.25 0.75
N TYR A 493 -16.57 -2.99 -0.54
CA TYR A 493 -17.52 -2.29 -1.39
C TYR A 493 -17.91 -3.21 -2.55
N ASP A 494 -19.20 -3.50 -2.69
CA ASP A 494 -19.72 -4.17 -3.88
C ASP A 494 -19.99 -3.11 -4.96
N ARG A 495 -19.30 -3.25 -6.10
CA ARG A 495 -19.32 -2.28 -7.21
C ARG A 495 -19.91 -2.87 -8.49
N SER A 496 -20.47 -4.07 -8.42
CA SER A 496 -21.07 -4.76 -9.56
C SER A 496 -22.11 -3.89 -10.27
N GLU A 497 -22.99 -3.22 -9.51
CA GLU A 497 -24.03 -2.33 -10.06
C GLU A 497 -23.48 -1.02 -10.65
N MET A 498 -22.30 -0.55 -10.21
CA MET A 498 -21.70 0.70 -10.68
C MET A 498 -21.06 0.58 -12.06
N ILE A 499 -20.74 -0.64 -12.50
CA ILE A 499 -20.04 -0.89 -13.77
C ILE A 499 -20.80 -0.31 -14.96
N GLN A 500 -22.13 -0.45 -14.97
CA GLN A 500 -22.96 0.11 -16.04
C GLN A 500 -22.86 1.65 -16.11
N SER A 501 -22.74 2.32 -14.96
CA SER A 501 -22.50 3.77 -14.89
C SER A 501 -21.14 4.13 -15.48
N PHE A 502 -20.09 3.38 -15.11
CA PHE A 502 -18.74 3.62 -15.61
C PHE A 502 -18.62 3.38 -17.12
N MET A 503 -19.25 2.34 -17.65
CA MET A 503 -19.29 2.08 -19.09
C MET A 503 -19.98 3.23 -19.85
N ARG A 504 -21.05 3.81 -19.30
CA ARG A 504 -21.72 4.99 -19.89
C ARG A 504 -20.85 6.24 -19.87
N LYS A 505 -19.90 6.35 -18.92
CA LYS A 505 -18.87 7.41 -18.92
C LYS A 505 -17.79 7.19 -19.99
N GLY A 506 -17.81 6.08 -20.72
CA GLY A 506 -16.81 5.75 -21.75
C GLY A 506 -15.68 4.85 -21.25
N LEU A 507 -15.77 4.33 -20.02
CA LEU A 507 -14.75 3.44 -19.47
C LEU A 507 -14.79 2.06 -20.14
N ASN A 508 -13.63 1.60 -20.62
CA ASN A 508 -13.46 0.21 -21.03
C ASN A 508 -13.29 -0.67 -19.79
N VAL A 509 -14.20 -1.62 -19.60
CA VAL A 509 -14.24 -2.47 -18.40
C VAL A 509 -13.91 -3.91 -18.75
N LEU A 510 -12.98 -4.49 -18.00
CA LEU A 510 -12.76 -5.93 -17.92
C LEU A 510 -13.45 -6.45 -16.64
N ARG A 511 -14.45 -7.31 -16.78
CA ARG A 511 -15.20 -7.87 -15.64
C ARG A 511 -14.46 -9.09 -15.10
N LEU A 512 -14.10 -9.08 -13.82
CA LEU A 512 -13.39 -10.17 -13.16
C LEU A 512 -14.34 -11.02 -12.32
N ILE A 513 -14.38 -12.31 -12.63
CA ILE A 513 -15.12 -13.35 -11.90
C ILE A 513 -14.09 -14.21 -11.18
N ARG A 514 -14.15 -14.26 -9.85
CA ARG A 514 -13.28 -15.12 -9.04
C ARG A 514 -14.04 -16.34 -8.56
N VAL A 515 -13.48 -17.51 -8.84
CA VAL A 515 -14.03 -18.83 -8.50
C VAL A 515 -13.12 -19.52 -7.51
N LEU A 516 -13.70 -20.08 -6.45
CA LEU A 516 -12.98 -20.78 -5.40
C LEU A 516 -13.64 -22.09 -4.97
N ASP A 517 -14.91 -22.08 -4.57
CA ASP A 517 -15.64 -23.26 -4.07
C ASP A 517 -16.96 -23.51 -4.81
N GLU A 518 -17.17 -22.84 -5.94
CA GLU A 518 -18.31 -23.04 -6.82
C GLU A 518 -18.21 -24.35 -7.63
N SER A 519 -19.34 -25.05 -7.75
CA SER A 519 -19.49 -26.17 -8.69
C SER A 519 -19.54 -25.69 -10.14
N SER A 520 -19.26 -26.59 -11.09
CA SER A 520 -19.33 -26.33 -12.52
C SER A 520 -20.65 -25.71 -12.99
N GLN A 521 -21.77 -26.18 -12.41
CA GLN A 521 -23.11 -25.68 -12.73
C GLN A 521 -23.30 -24.24 -12.21
N GLN A 522 -22.74 -23.93 -11.05
CA GLN A 522 -22.75 -22.56 -10.52
C GLN A 522 -21.88 -21.64 -11.39
N VAL A 523 -20.67 -22.06 -11.78
CA VAL A 523 -19.81 -21.28 -12.68
C VAL A 523 -20.49 -20.99 -14.01
N ALA A 524 -21.11 -22.00 -14.64
CA ALA A 524 -21.84 -21.82 -15.89
C ALA A 524 -23.02 -20.84 -15.75
N LYS A 525 -23.73 -20.89 -14.61
CA LYS A 525 -24.82 -19.95 -14.30
C LYS A 525 -24.30 -18.51 -14.10
N ILE A 526 -23.19 -18.35 -13.38
CA ILE A 526 -22.56 -17.03 -13.16
C ILE A 526 -22.13 -16.42 -14.50
N LEU A 527 -21.51 -17.23 -15.37
CA LEU A 527 -21.10 -16.80 -16.70
C LEU A 527 -22.29 -16.40 -17.57
N SER A 528 -23.42 -17.12 -17.51
CA SER A 528 -24.60 -16.77 -18.30
C SER A 528 -25.28 -15.49 -17.81
N GLU A 529 -25.33 -15.26 -16.50
CA GLU A 529 -25.90 -14.04 -15.90
C GLU A 529 -25.04 -12.81 -16.26
N ILE A 530 -23.72 -12.89 -16.09
CA ILE A 530 -22.80 -11.77 -16.35
C ILE A 530 -22.58 -11.55 -17.86
N GLY A 531 -22.58 -12.63 -18.64
CA GLY A 531 -22.44 -12.59 -20.10
C GLY A 531 -23.67 -12.03 -20.81
N ALA A 532 -24.87 -12.13 -20.24
CA ALA A 532 -26.08 -11.51 -20.78
C ALA A 532 -26.08 -9.96 -20.64
N GLU A 533 -25.24 -9.42 -19.76
CA GLU A 533 -25.07 -7.97 -19.54
C GLU A 533 -23.85 -7.37 -20.27
N ALA A 534 -23.06 -8.20 -20.96
CA ALA A 534 -21.90 -7.82 -21.77
C ALA A 534 -22.32 -7.53 -23.22
#